data_AF-A0AAD3DT83-F1
#
_entry.id   AF-A0AAD3DT83-F1
#
_cell.length_a   1.000
_cell.length_b   1.000
_cell.length_c   1.000
_cell.angle_alpha   90.00
_cell.angle_beta   90.00
_cell.angle_gamma   90.00
#
_symmetry.space_group_name_H-M   'P 1'
#
loop_
_entity.id
_entity.type
_entity.pdbx_description
1 polymer ?
#
loop_
_entity_poly.entity_id
_entity_poly.type
_entity_poly.pdbx_seq_one_letter_code
_entity_poly.pdbx_strand_id
1 'polypeptide(L)'
;LLLLRPLRLLLLRPLRLLLLRPLRLLLLRPLRLLLLRPLRLLLLRPLRLLLLRPLRQLLRPLRLLLLRPLRLLLLRPLRLLLLRPLRLLLLRPLRLLLLRPLRLLLLRPPRLRP
;
A
#
# COMPACT_ATOMS: atom_id res chain seq x y z
N LEU A 1 -23.51 -18.65 -46.32
CA LEU A 1 -24.29 -17.39 -46.51
C LEU A 1 -25.79 -17.55 -46.21
N LEU A 2 -26.44 -18.64 -46.66
CA LEU A 2 -27.89 -18.86 -46.48
C LEU A 2 -28.38 -18.86 -45.01
N LEU A 3 -27.65 -19.46 -44.07
CA LEU A 3 -28.03 -19.48 -42.63
C LEU A 3 -27.78 -18.16 -41.89
N LEU A 4 -26.96 -17.27 -42.44
CA LEU A 4 -26.56 -16.04 -41.75
C LEU A 4 -27.67 -14.97 -41.80
N ARG A 5 -28.46 -14.98 -42.88
CA ARG A 5 -29.57 -14.05 -43.09
C ARG A 5 -30.72 -14.26 -42.09
N PRO A 6 -31.26 -15.49 -41.89
CA PRO A 6 -32.32 -15.72 -40.90
C PRO A 6 -31.82 -15.45 -39.47
N LEU A 7 -30.62 -15.89 -39.09
CA LEU A 7 -30.06 -15.62 -37.76
C LEU A 7 -29.94 -14.12 -37.48
N ARG A 8 -29.47 -13.34 -38.46
CA ARG A 8 -29.35 -11.89 -38.31
C ARG A 8 -30.72 -11.20 -38.18
N LEU A 9 -31.72 -11.66 -38.93
CA LEU A 9 -33.05 -11.06 -38.94
C LEU A 9 -33.89 -11.44 -37.72
N LEU A 10 -33.88 -12.70 -37.32
CA LEU A 10 -34.75 -13.23 -36.28
C LEU A 10 -34.16 -13.11 -34.87
N LEU A 11 -32.82 -13.11 -34.75
CA LEU A 11 -32.17 -13.07 -33.44
C LEU A 11 -31.44 -11.75 -33.20
N LEU A 12 -30.44 -11.43 -34.04
CA LEU A 12 -29.52 -10.33 -33.75
C LEU A 12 -30.18 -8.95 -33.88
N ARG A 13 -31.06 -8.76 -34.87
CA ARG A 13 -31.79 -7.50 -35.05
C ARG A 13 -32.76 -7.25 -33.88
N PRO A 14 -33.65 -8.18 -33.49
CA PRO A 14 -34.52 -8.00 -32.34
C PRO A 14 -33.74 -7.78 -31.04
N LEU A 15 -32.69 -8.59 -30.77
CA LEU A 15 -31.85 -8.41 -29.59
C LEU A 15 -31.23 -7.00 -29.54
N ARG A 16 -30.72 -6.50 -30.67
CA ARG A 16 -30.13 -5.16 -30.73
C ARG A 16 -31.18 -4.07 -30.53
N LEU A 17 -32.36 -4.22 -31.14
CA LEU A 17 -33.40 -3.20 -31.14
C LEU A 17 -34.18 -3.14 -29.83
N LEU A 18 -34.51 -4.29 -29.25
CA LEU A 18 -35.38 -4.40 -28.08
C LEU A 18 -34.60 -4.42 -26.77
N LEU A 19 -33.35 -4.89 -26.77
CA LEU A 19 -32.54 -4.97 -25.54
C LEU A 19 -31.38 -3.98 -25.55
N LEU A 20 -30.43 -4.13 -26.48
CA LEU A 20 -29.15 -3.41 -26.40
C LEU A 20 -29.29 -1.91 -26.64
N ARG A 21 -30.14 -1.50 -27.59
CA ARG A 21 -30.40 -0.07 -27.85
C ARG A 21 -31.11 0.59 -26.66
N PRO A 22 -32.24 0.07 -26.14
CA PRO A 22 -32.88 0.64 -24.96
C PRO A 22 -31.97 0.69 -23.75
N LEU A 23 -31.24 -0.39 -23.43
CA LEU A 23 -30.28 -0.40 -22.32
C LEU A 23 -29.20 0.68 -22.48
N ARG A 24 -28.65 0.84 -23.69
CA ARG A 24 -27.65 1.88 -23.95
C ARG A 24 -28.25 3.29 -23.82
N LEU A 25 -29.46 3.50 -24.32
CA LEU A 25 -30.09 4.83 -24.37
C LEU A 25 -30.66 5.26 -23.03
N LEU A 26 -31.31 4.35 -22.31
CA LEU A 26 -32.05 4.65 -21.08
C LEU A 26 -31.21 4.50 -19.82
N LEU A 27 -30.15 3.67 -19.85
CA LEU A 27 -29.35 3.39 -18.67
C LEU A 27 -27.90 3.85 -18.83
N LEU A 28 -27.16 3.29 -19.80
CA LEU A 28 -25.71 3.54 -19.90
C LEU A 28 -25.37 4.99 -20.28
N ARG A 29 -26.12 5.59 -21.23
CA ARG A 29 -25.90 6.98 -21.63
C ARG A 29 -26.23 7.96 -20.48
N PRO A 30 -27.40 7.90 -19.84
CA PRO A 30 -27.71 8.77 -18.70
C PRO A 30 -26.74 8.59 -17.54
N LEU A 31 -26.41 7.35 -17.15
CA LEU A 31 -25.43 7.09 -16.09
C LEU A 31 -24.08 7.75 -16.40
N ARG A 32 -23.59 7.61 -17.64
CA ARG A 32 -22.33 8.21 -18.05
C ARG A 32 -22.39 9.74 -18.04
N LEU A 33 -23.49 10.32 -18.53
CA LEU A 33 -23.63 11.76 -18.71
C LEU A 33 -23.93 12.50 -17.41
N LEU A 34 -24.80 11.94 -16.57
CA LEU A 34 -25.31 12.59 -15.37
C LEU A 34 -24.50 12.25 -14.11
N LEU A 35 -23.83 11.10 -14.07
CA LEU A 35 -23.09 10.67 -12.89
C LEU A 35 -21.59 10.59 -13.14
N LEU A 36 -21.14 9.74 -14.06
CA LEU A 36 -19.70 9.46 -14.21
C LEU A 36 -18.91 10.66 -14.76
N ARG A 37 -19.46 11.39 -15.75
CA ARG A 37 -18.79 12.58 -16.30
C ARG A 37 -18.71 13.71 -15.27
N PRO A 38 -19.80 14.13 -14.60
CA PRO A 38 -19.74 15.17 -13.59
C PRO A 38 -18.82 14.80 -12.42
N LEU A 39 -18.91 13.58 -11.89
CA LEU A 39 -18.02 13.11 -10.82
C LEU A 39 -16.54 13.19 -11.22
N ARG A 40 -16.21 12.78 -12.44
CA ARG A 40 -14.83 12.88 -12.93
C ARG A 40 -14.37 14.33 -13.09
N LEU A 41 -15.23 15.20 -13.62
CA LEU A 41 -14.89 16.58 -13.97
C LEU A 41 -14.86 17.50 -12.76
N LEU A 42 -15.82 17.37 -11.85
CA LEU A 42 -16.01 18.28 -10.73
C LEU A 42 -15.31 17.82 -9.46
N LEU A 43 -15.07 16.51 -9.30
CA LEU A 43 -14.47 15.98 -8.06
C LEU A 43 -13.10 15.37 -8.32
N LEU A 44 -13.00 14.33 -9.16
CA LEU A 44 -11.74 13.58 -9.29
C LEU A 44 -10.62 14.40 -9.96
N ARG A 45 -10.94 15.16 -11.01
CA ARG A 45 -9.95 16.00 -11.69
C ARG A 45 -9.44 17.13 -10.78
N PRO A 46 -10.28 17.95 -10.14
CA PRO A 46 -9.83 19.00 -9.25
C PRO A 46 -9.03 18.44 -8.06
N LEU A 47 -9.51 17.38 -7.41
CA LEU A 47 -8.77 16.75 -6.30
C LEU A 47 -7.37 16.28 -6.72
N ARG A 48 -7.25 15.67 -7.91
CA ARG A 48 -5.94 15.26 -8.43
C ARG A 48 -5.04 16.45 -8.73
N LEU A 49 -5.58 17.51 -9.33
CA LEU A 49 -4.80 18.65 -9.80
C LEU A 49 -4.41 19.61 -8.68
N LEU A 50 -5.33 19.91 -7.78
CA LEU A 50 -5.17 20.94 -6.76
C LEU A 50 -4.59 20.40 -5.44
N LEU A 51 -4.79 19.11 -5.14
CA LEU A 51 -4.36 18.53 -3.87
C LEU A 51 -3.28 17.46 -4.06
N LEU A 52 -3.57 16.39 -4.79
CA LEU A 52 -2.65 15.23 -4.83
C LEU A 52 -1.34 15.55 -5.57
N ARG A 53 -1.41 16.27 -6.70
CA ARG A 53 -0.21 16.63 -7.47
C ARG A 53 0.71 17.59 -6.70
N PRO A 54 0.23 18.72 -6.15
CA PRO A 54 1.08 19.64 -5.39
C PRO A 54 1.70 18.99 -4.15
N LEU A 55 0.92 18.22 -3.39
CA LEU A 55 1.43 17.50 -2.22
C LEU A 55 2.56 16.52 -2.61
N ARG A 56 2.39 15.77 -3.70
CA ARG A 56 3.46 14.89 -4.20
C ARG A 56 4.70 15.69 -4.63
N GLN A 57 4.52 16.85 -5.24
CA GLN A 57 5.62 17.72 -5.65
C GLN A 57 6.39 18.27 -4.44
N LEU A 58 5.70 18.61 -3.35
CA LEU A 58 6.32 19.08 -2.12
C LEU A 58 7.06 17.97 -1.36
N LEU A 59 6.48 16.76 -1.28
CA LEU A 59 7.08 15.66 -0.53
C LEU A 59 8.26 14.98 -1.26
N ARG A 60 8.27 15.03 -2.61
CA ARG A 60 9.33 14.37 -3.40
C ARG A 60 10.74 14.90 -3.09
N PRO A 61 11.03 16.22 -3.09
CA PRO A 61 12.37 16.72 -2.77
C PRO A 61 12.75 16.43 -1.32
N LEU A 62 11.85 16.60 -0.36
CA LEU A 62 12.11 16.27 1.06
C LEU A 62 12.56 14.80 1.21
N ARG A 63 11.85 13.88 0.54
CA ARG A 63 12.20 12.46 0.58
C ARG A 63 13.56 12.19 -0.07
N LEU A 64 13.85 12.82 -1.20
CA LEU A 64 15.06 12.54 -1.99
C LEU A 64 16.31 13.19 -1.40
N LEU A 65 16.21 14.43 -0.93
CA LEU A 65 17.35 15.24 -0.51
C LEU A 65 17.62 15.14 0.99
N LEU A 66 16.63 14.84 1.82
CA LEU A 66 16.79 14.80 3.27
C LEU A 66 16.59 13.39 3.84
N LEU A 67 15.41 12.81 3.67
CA LEU A 67 15.07 11.55 4.36
C LEU A 67 15.90 10.36 3.84
N ARG A 68 16.08 10.26 2.52
CA ARG A 68 16.86 9.17 1.93
C ARG A 68 18.36 9.27 2.29
N PRO A 69 19.04 10.41 2.14
CA PRO A 69 20.43 10.54 2.54
C PRO A 69 20.63 10.33 4.05
N LEU A 70 19.82 10.94 4.91
CA LEU A 70 19.90 10.75 6.37
C LEU A 70 19.78 9.26 6.76
N ARG A 71 18.84 8.54 6.14
CA ARG A 71 18.69 7.10 6.39
C ARG A 71 19.91 6.31 5.93
N LEU A 72 20.46 6.63 4.76
CA LEU A 72 21.55 5.87 4.14
C LEU A 72 22.91 6.16 4.77
N LEU A 73 23.21 7.42 5.06
CA LEU A 73 24.52 7.87 5.48
C LEU A 73 24.67 7.91 7.00
N LEU A 74 23.58 8.09 7.75
CA LEU A 74 23.65 8.21 9.20
C LEU A 74 22.96 7.05 9.91
N LEU A 75 21.65 6.87 9.71
CA LEU A 75 20.88 5.91 10.52
C LEU A 75 21.29 4.46 10.25
N ARG A 76 21.53 4.09 8.99
CA ARG A 76 21.96 2.73 8.62
C ARG A 76 23.36 2.42 9.18
N PRO A 77 24.41 3.23 8.93
CA PRO A 77 25.73 2.98 9.48
C PRO A 77 25.74 2.95 11.00
N LEU A 78 25.08 3.91 11.67
CA LEU A 78 24.98 3.94 13.14
C LEU A 78 24.36 2.64 13.69
N ARG A 79 23.29 2.15 13.05
CA ARG A 79 22.67 0.89 13.47
C ARG A 79 23.58 -0.31 13.22
N LEU A 80 24.27 -0.35 12.08
CA LEU A 80 25.05 -1.52 11.66
C LEU A 80 26.39 -1.62 12.36
N LEU A 81 27.10 -0.50 12.53
CA LEU A 81 28.46 -0.48 13.02
C LEU A 81 28.55 -0.26 14.53
N LEU A 82 27.56 0.38 15.13
CA LEU A 82 27.60 0.69 16.57
C LEU A 82 26.52 -0.07 17.34
N LEU A 83 25.24 0.17 17.06
CA LEU A 83 24.16 -0.37 17.89
C LEU A 83 24.08 -1.90 17.83
N ARG A 84 24.24 -2.49 16.64
CA ARG A 84 24.22 -3.95 16.49
C ARG A 84 25.41 -4.62 17.18
N PRO A 85 26.67 -4.23 16.93
CA PRO A 85 27.82 -4.83 17.59
C PRO A 85 27.78 -4.66 19.11
N LEU A 86 27.47 -3.45 19.61
CA LEU A 86 27.36 -3.20 21.05
C LEU A 86 26.32 -4.12 21.69
N ARG A 87 25.16 -4.30 21.04
CA ARG A 87 24.14 -5.22 21.54
C ARG A 87 24.61 -6.67 21.53
N LEU A 88 25.29 -7.10 20.48
CA LEU A 88 25.68 -8.49 20.27
C LEU A 88 26.88 -8.90 21.13
N LEU A 89 27.89 -8.04 21.21
CA LEU A 89 29.18 -8.36 21.83
C LEU A 89 29.24 -7.97 23.30
N LEU A 90 28.46 -6.96 23.73
CA LEU A 90 28.52 -6.48 25.11
C LEU A 90 27.23 -6.74 25.86
N LEU A 91 26.10 -6.17 25.41
CA LEU A 91 24.86 -6.22 26.18
C LEU A 91 24.30 -7.64 26.30
N ARG A 92 24.37 -8.43 25.22
CA ARG A 92 23.88 -9.82 25.24
C ARG A 92 24.74 -10.72 26.14
N PRO A 93 26.08 -10.78 25.99
CA PRO A 93 26.92 -11.59 26.87
C PRO A 93 26.81 -11.17 28.33
N LEU A 94 26.84 -9.87 28.64
CA LEU A 94 26.67 -9.37 30.01
C LEU A 94 25.33 -9.82 30.60
N ARG A 95 24.24 -9.75 29.82
CA ARG A 95 22.94 -10.24 30.29
C ARG A 95 22.93 -11.74 30.51
N LEU A 96 23.53 -12.52 29.62
CA LEU A 96 23.48 -13.98 29.66
C LEU A 96 24.41 -14.60 30.70
N LEU A 97 25.63 -14.07 30.83
CA LEU A 97 26.68 -14.67 31.65
C LEU A 97 26.73 -14.08 33.05
N LEU A 98 26.30 -12.83 33.23
CA LEU A 98 26.35 -12.16 34.53
C LEU A 98 24.96 -11.97 35.12
N LEU A 99 24.10 -11.18 34.45
CA LEU A 99 22.85 -10.76 35.06
C LEU A 99 21.85 -11.91 35.25
N ARG A 100 21.76 -12.84 34.30
CA ARG A 100 20.86 -13.99 34.41
C ARG A 100 21.28 -14.98 35.50
N PRO A 101 22.54 -15.45 35.58
CA PRO A 101 22.98 -16.33 36.66
C PRO A 101 22.86 -15.68 38.03
N LEU A 102 23.25 -14.41 38.19
CA LEU A 102 23.06 -13.69 39.45
C LEU A 102 21.59 -13.65 39.87
N ARG A 103 20.69 -13.34 38.93
CA ARG A 103 19.25 -13.35 39.21
C ARG A 103 18.74 -14.74 39.60
N LEU A 104 19.24 -15.80 38.98
CA LEU A 104 18.87 -17.17 39.32
C LEU A 104 19.38 -17.58 40.71
N LEU A 105 20.62 -17.22 41.07
CA LEU A 105 21.17 -17.49 42.40
C LEU A 105 20.42 -16.74 43.50
N LEU A 106 20.11 -15.46 43.26
CA LEU A 106 19.37 -14.63 44.22
C LEU A 106 17.91 -15.07 44.40
N LEU A 107 17.27 -15.58 43.34
CA LEU A 107 15.87 -16.03 43.40
C LEU A 107 15.71 -17.53 43.67
N ARG A 108 16.79 -18.32 43.58
CA ARG A 108 16.82 -19.74 43.90
C ARG A 108 18.19 -20.10 44.48
N PRO A 109 18.40 -19.95 45.80
CA PRO A 109 19.70 -20.16 46.41
C PRO A 109 20.15 -21.62 46.21
N PRO A 110 21.47 -21.87 46.03
CA PRO A 110 21.96 -23.24 45.88
C PRO A 110 21.61 -24.02 47.14
N ARG A 111 20.95 -25.18 46.97
CA ARG A 111 20.78 -26.14 48.06
C ARG A 111 22.17 -26.67 48.38
N LEU A 112 22.80 -26.13 49.43
CA LEU A 112 23.94 -26.78 50.07
C LEU A 112 23.45 -28.17 50.50
N ARG A 113 23.89 -29.21 49.78
CA ARG A 113 23.79 -30.56 50.31
C ARG A 113 24.94 -30.73 51.29
N PRO A 114 24.69 -31.34 52.47
CA PRO A 114 25.67 -31.46 53.55
C PRO A 114 26.92 -32.22 53.08
#